data_AF-A0AAU5W7D2-F1
#
_entry.id   AF-A0AAU5W7D2-F1
#
_cell.length_a   1.000
_cell.length_b   1.000
_cell.length_c   1.000
_cell.angle_alpha   90.00
_cell.angle_beta   90.00
_cell.angle_gamma   90.00
#
_symmetry.space_group_name_H-M   'P 1'
#
loop_
_entity.id
_entity.type
_entity.pdbx_description
1 polymer ?
#
loop_
_entity_poly.entity_id
_entity_poly.type
_entity_poly.pdbx_seq_one_letter_code
_entity_poly.pdbx_strand_id
1 'polypeptide(L)'
;MISNVDATDAVSADLLASGVDALLAGEELDDGPARSLLVSSVRTRFIEIVSEVESRVGAPDLYAGGAAGVLVRWRYGPNALTLAQDRGVTMSLQRSATLDATEAAAFQGGVGDGPGQVLNYCELPYLWQVQRGSAREQPGVPPTSDWSQLEQALQSLLELWVDQTSLLYEAGWCDEVAFDVTEHVSEDRVLGLLQSADDGLTLFLHDDRAAVDQPDPDDMVARGWQQRVQLFRAWVASFAPGPDAAVAAAGIVVRELRLRGADSPLSVSLTALSSTGGNRLRLPGIPLKS
;
A
#
# COMPACT_ATOMS: atom_id res chain seq x y z
N MET A 1 6.87 38.61 31.49
CA MET A 1 6.66 37.21 31.13
C MET A 1 6.26 37.23 29.67
N ILE A 2 7.26 37.17 28.79
CA ILE A 2 7.08 37.36 27.33
C ILE A 2 6.75 35.98 26.76
N SER A 3 5.59 35.90 26.12
CA SER A 3 5.12 34.74 25.38
C SER A 3 6.01 34.57 24.14
N ASN A 4 6.80 33.52 24.10
CA ASN A 4 7.53 33.07 22.91
C ASN A 4 6.67 31.99 22.26
N VAL A 5 5.94 32.35 21.22
CA VAL A 5 5.15 31.47 20.36
C VAL A 5 5.66 31.67 18.93
N ASP A 6 6.09 30.56 18.32
CA ASP A 6 6.01 30.21 16.90
C ASP A 6 6.39 31.24 15.82
N ALA A 7 7.62 31.73 15.85
CA ALA A 7 8.21 32.35 14.66
C ALA A 7 8.68 31.29 13.63
N THR A 8 8.92 30.04 14.05
CA THR A 8 9.49 28.98 13.19
C THR A 8 8.43 28.22 12.39
N ASP A 9 7.21 28.07 12.92
CA ASP A 9 6.11 27.39 12.24
C ASP A 9 5.45 28.29 11.19
N ALA A 10 5.28 29.59 11.48
CA ALA A 10 4.75 30.55 10.52
C ALA A 10 5.65 30.71 9.28
N VAL A 11 6.97 30.71 9.47
CA VAL A 11 7.95 30.78 8.37
C VAL A 11 7.92 29.50 7.52
N SER A 12 7.65 28.34 8.13
CA SER A 12 7.55 27.07 7.40
C SER A 12 6.26 26.99 6.56
N ALA A 13 5.14 27.51 7.06
CA ALA A 13 3.87 27.57 6.32
C ALA A 13 3.94 28.53 5.13
N ASP A 14 4.52 29.74 5.31
CA ASP A 14 4.68 30.70 4.21
C ASP A 14 5.65 30.21 3.12
N LEU A 15 6.72 29.51 3.51
CA LEU A 15 7.65 28.88 2.54
C LEU A 15 7.00 27.71 1.79
N LEU A 16 6.14 26.94 2.46
CA LEU A 16 5.38 25.86 1.83
C LEU A 16 4.33 26.41 0.86
N ALA A 17 3.56 27.43 1.27
CA ALA A 17 2.60 28.10 0.41
C ALA A 17 3.29 28.73 -0.81
N SER A 18 4.40 29.45 -0.61
CA SER A 18 5.16 30.07 -1.69
C SER A 18 5.83 29.04 -2.63
N GLY A 19 6.29 27.90 -2.10
CA GLY A 19 6.87 26.83 -2.92
C GLY A 19 5.81 26.08 -3.73
N VAL A 20 4.64 25.85 -3.15
CA VAL A 20 3.46 25.31 -3.85
C VAL A 20 3.00 26.29 -4.93
N ASP A 21 2.91 27.59 -4.63
CA ASP A 21 2.52 28.61 -5.59
C ASP A 21 3.52 28.76 -6.75
N ALA A 22 4.83 28.75 -6.47
CA ALA A 22 5.86 28.79 -7.50
C ALA A 22 5.80 27.56 -8.43
N LEU A 23 5.59 26.36 -7.87
CA LEU A 23 5.43 25.12 -8.64
C LEU A 23 4.13 25.09 -9.46
N LEU A 24 3.03 25.59 -8.90
CA LEU A 24 1.75 25.73 -9.62
C LEU A 24 1.81 26.82 -10.71
N ALA A 25 2.62 27.86 -10.51
CA ALA A 25 2.87 28.92 -11.48
C ALA A 25 3.88 28.53 -12.59
N GLY A 26 4.63 27.44 -12.40
CA GLY A 26 5.61 26.94 -13.37
C GLY A 26 6.97 27.63 -13.31
N GLU A 27 7.37 28.15 -12.14
CA GLU A 27 8.66 28.81 -11.92
C GLU A 27 9.70 27.84 -11.29
N GLU A 28 10.94 27.89 -11.79
CA GLU A 28 12.09 27.09 -11.29
C GLU A 28 12.60 27.67 -9.96
N LEU A 29 12.67 26.86 -8.89
CA LEU A 29 13.09 27.30 -7.55
C LEU A 29 14.62 27.19 -7.39
N ASP A 30 15.24 28.28 -6.90
CA ASP A 30 16.68 28.42 -6.61
C ASP A 30 17.08 27.83 -5.24
N ASP A 31 18.31 27.34 -5.15
CA ASP A 31 18.83 26.37 -4.18
C ASP A 31 19.35 27.07 -2.89
N GLY A 32 18.70 26.84 -1.72
CA GLY A 32 19.09 27.44 -0.44
C GLY A 32 18.58 26.70 0.82
N PRO A 33 19.30 26.74 1.96
CA PRO A 33 19.52 25.55 2.79
C PRO A 33 18.71 25.52 4.11
N ALA A 34 18.13 24.36 4.46
CA ALA A 34 17.87 23.98 5.85
C ALA A 34 17.60 22.47 6.00
N ARG A 35 18.63 21.70 6.39
CA ARG A 35 18.52 20.34 6.96
C ARG A 35 18.46 20.45 8.49
N SER A 36 17.69 19.55 9.13
CA SER A 36 17.76 19.15 10.55
C SER A 36 16.55 19.47 11.46
N LEU A 37 15.37 18.93 11.13
CA LEU A 37 14.32 18.54 12.08
C LEU A 37 13.68 17.30 11.44
N LEU A 38 14.04 16.08 11.82
CA LEU A 38 13.77 14.86 11.02
C LEU A 38 13.30 13.72 11.92
N VAL A 39 11.98 13.45 11.92
CA VAL A 39 11.32 12.13 11.73
C VAL A 39 9.82 12.27 12.09
N SER A 40 9.45 12.90 13.22
CA SER A 40 8.04 13.32 13.46
C SER A 40 7.61 14.47 12.54
N SER A 41 8.58 15.28 12.14
CA SER A 41 8.42 16.43 11.24
C SER A 41 8.13 16.07 9.79
N VAL A 42 8.63 14.94 9.27
CA VAL A 42 8.48 14.61 7.84
C VAL A 42 7.07 14.14 7.56
N ARG A 43 6.53 13.29 8.44
CA ARG A 43 5.18 12.73 8.32
C ARG A 43 4.11 13.80 8.50
N THR A 44 4.21 14.60 9.57
CA THR A 44 3.30 15.74 9.80
C THR A 44 3.37 16.73 8.64
N ARG A 45 4.57 17.10 8.21
CA ARG A 45 4.74 18.00 7.06
C ARG A 45 4.19 17.43 5.76
N PHE A 46 4.31 16.12 5.54
CA PHE A 46 3.72 15.47 4.38
C PHE A 46 2.18 15.60 4.40
N ILE A 47 1.54 15.29 5.54
CA ILE A 47 0.08 15.43 5.71
C ILE A 47 -0.36 16.89 5.52
N GLU A 48 0.40 17.84 6.08
CA GLU A 48 0.14 19.28 5.92
C GLU A 48 0.21 19.71 4.46
N ILE A 49 1.26 19.30 3.73
CA ILE A 49 1.40 19.61 2.30
C ILE A 49 0.27 18.97 1.50
N VAL A 50 -0.08 17.70 1.76
CA VAL A 50 -1.22 17.07 1.09
C VAL A 50 -2.49 17.87 1.31
N SER A 51 -2.77 18.26 2.56
CA SER A 51 -3.96 19.04 2.92
C SER A 51 -3.97 20.41 2.22
N GLU A 52 -2.83 21.08 2.17
CA GLU A 52 -2.67 22.38 1.50
C GLU A 52 -2.90 22.26 -0.01
N VAL A 53 -2.27 21.28 -0.66
CA VAL A 53 -2.45 21.03 -2.11
C VAL A 53 -3.89 20.62 -2.40
N GLU A 54 -4.49 19.76 -1.57
CA GLU A 54 -5.89 19.35 -1.72
C GLU A 54 -6.86 20.53 -1.62
N SER A 55 -6.59 21.51 -0.76
CA SER A 55 -7.40 22.74 -0.66
C SER A 55 -7.37 23.61 -1.93
N ARG A 56 -6.31 23.51 -2.73
CA ARG A 56 -6.07 24.34 -3.93
C ARG A 56 -6.43 23.61 -5.24
N VAL A 57 -6.08 22.33 -5.32
CA VAL A 57 -6.17 21.50 -6.54
C VAL A 57 -7.39 20.56 -6.49
N GLY A 58 -7.91 20.27 -5.30
CA GLY A 58 -8.91 19.25 -5.06
C GLY A 58 -8.30 17.91 -4.63
N ALA A 59 -9.15 16.90 -4.42
CA ALA A 59 -8.73 15.60 -3.92
C ALA A 59 -7.68 14.92 -4.84
N PRO A 60 -6.68 14.23 -4.27
CA PRO A 60 -5.76 13.38 -5.05
C PRO A 60 -6.51 12.32 -5.85
N ASP A 61 -6.01 12.00 -7.05
CA ASP A 61 -6.52 10.87 -7.85
C ASP A 61 -5.94 9.52 -7.39
N LEU A 62 -4.79 9.55 -6.71
CA LEU A 62 -4.06 8.36 -6.30
C LEU A 62 -3.28 8.60 -5.00
N TYR A 63 -3.41 7.66 -4.08
CA TYR A 63 -2.45 7.39 -3.02
C TYR A 63 -1.81 6.04 -3.31
N ALA A 64 -0.49 5.93 -3.24
CA ALA A 64 0.21 4.70 -3.53
C ALA A 64 1.41 4.52 -2.61
N GLY A 65 1.87 3.28 -2.48
CA GLY A 65 3.03 2.98 -1.64
C GLY A 65 3.92 1.92 -2.25
N GLY A 66 5.23 2.16 -2.14
CA GLY A 66 6.30 1.29 -2.63
C GLY A 66 7.51 1.37 -1.71
N ALA A 67 8.64 0.77 -2.10
CA ALA A 67 9.82 0.73 -1.23
C ALA A 67 10.45 2.12 -1.01
N ALA A 68 10.18 3.05 -1.92
CA ALA A 68 10.54 4.46 -1.78
C ALA A 68 9.66 5.22 -0.78
N GLY A 69 8.58 4.61 -0.26
CA GLY A 69 7.62 5.23 0.65
C GLY A 69 6.28 5.55 -0.03
N VAL A 70 5.56 6.55 0.48
CA VAL A 70 4.20 6.90 0.03
C VAL A 70 4.24 7.99 -1.05
N LEU A 71 3.42 7.81 -2.08
CA LEU A 71 3.23 8.73 -3.20
C LEU A 71 1.78 9.21 -3.23
N VAL A 72 1.58 10.52 -3.34
CA VAL A 72 0.28 11.14 -3.60
C VAL A 72 0.35 11.82 -4.95
N ARG A 73 -0.68 11.64 -5.77
CA ARG A 73 -0.77 12.25 -7.10
C ARG A 73 -2.06 13.02 -7.27
N TRP A 74 -1.95 14.17 -7.91
CA TRP A 74 -3.06 14.99 -8.39
C TRP A 74 -2.95 15.17 -9.91
N ARG A 75 -4.09 15.16 -10.58
CA ARG A 75 -4.18 15.63 -11.98
C ARG A 75 -4.27 17.15 -12.01
N TYR A 76 -3.36 17.77 -12.76
CA TYR A 76 -3.30 19.21 -12.95
C TYR A 76 -3.20 19.52 -14.45
N GLY A 77 -4.35 19.53 -15.12
CA GLY A 77 -4.43 19.67 -16.58
C GLY A 77 -3.71 18.52 -17.31
N PRO A 78 -2.73 18.80 -18.20
CA PRO A 78 -1.94 17.76 -18.87
C PRO A 78 -0.81 17.18 -18.00
N ASN A 79 -0.63 17.71 -16.78
CA ASN A 79 0.43 17.35 -15.87
C ASN A 79 -0.11 16.56 -14.67
N ALA A 80 0.77 15.78 -14.06
CA ALA A 80 0.60 15.16 -12.76
C ALA A 80 1.49 15.91 -11.77
N LEU A 81 0.88 16.43 -10.70
CA LEU A 81 1.60 16.89 -9.53
C LEU A 81 1.74 15.67 -8.61
N THR A 82 2.95 15.40 -8.14
CA THR A 82 3.25 14.27 -7.26
C THR A 82 3.93 14.76 -6.01
N LEU A 83 3.60 14.14 -4.88
CA LEU A 83 4.26 14.32 -3.60
C LEU A 83 4.71 12.96 -3.10
N ALA A 84 6.01 12.77 -2.96
CA ALA A 84 6.60 11.53 -2.46
C ALA A 84 7.17 11.75 -1.06
N GLN A 85 6.91 10.81 -0.16
CA GLN A 85 7.52 10.72 1.16
C GLN A 85 8.48 9.55 1.20
N ASP A 86 9.77 9.84 1.11
CA ASP A 86 10.87 8.87 1.20
C ASP A 86 11.69 9.13 2.48
N ARG A 87 12.98 9.45 2.35
CA ARG A 87 13.82 10.03 3.41
C ARG A 87 13.48 11.51 3.69
N GLY A 88 12.63 12.13 2.87
CA GLY A 88 12.10 13.48 3.03
C GLY A 88 10.75 13.63 2.34
N VAL A 89 10.39 14.86 1.99
CA VAL A 89 9.20 15.16 1.19
C VAL A 89 9.65 15.83 -0.11
N THR A 90 9.32 15.23 -1.24
CA THR A 90 9.66 15.75 -2.57
C THR A 90 8.39 15.98 -3.38
N MET A 91 8.24 17.18 -3.92
CA MET A 91 7.14 17.53 -4.82
C MET A 91 7.66 17.68 -6.25
N SER A 92 6.96 17.09 -7.22
CA SER A 92 7.37 17.18 -8.63
C SER A 92 6.18 17.32 -9.56
N LEU A 93 6.37 18.09 -10.64
CA LEU A 93 5.38 18.31 -11.69
C LEU A 93 5.89 17.70 -13.00
N GLN A 94 5.15 16.76 -13.58
CA GLN A 94 5.54 16.06 -14.80
C GLN A 94 4.34 15.87 -15.73
N ARG A 95 4.56 15.60 -17.02
CA ARG A 95 3.45 15.30 -17.94
C ARG A 95 2.79 13.97 -17.56
N SER A 96 1.47 13.96 -17.36
CA SER A 96 0.74 12.76 -16.94
C SER A 96 0.95 11.60 -17.91
N ALA A 97 0.92 11.88 -19.22
CA ALA A 97 1.10 10.84 -20.25
C ALA A 97 2.47 10.15 -20.18
N THR A 98 3.53 10.88 -19.81
CA THR A 98 4.88 10.31 -19.68
C THR A 98 5.00 9.49 -18.41
N LEU A 99 4.44 9.98 -17.30
CA LEU A 99 4.40 9.24 -16.03
C LEU A 99 3.61 7.94 -16.18
N ASP A 100 2.38 8.03 -16.70
CA ASP A 100 1.50 6.87 -16.94
C ASP A 100 2.17 5.82 -17.85
N ALA A 101 2.89 6.25 -18.90
CA ALA A 101 3.59 5.34 -19.79
C ALA A 101 4.79 4.64 -19.13
N THR A 102 5.51 5.36 -18.26
CA THR A 102 6.66 4.81 -17.53
C THR A 102 6.19 3.79 -16.49
N GLU A 103 5.16 4.12 -15.71
CA GLU A 103 4.56 3.22 -14.72
C GLU A 103 3.98 1.98 -15.42
N ALA A 104 3.23 2.16 -16.52
CA ALA A 104 2.67 1.06 -17.28
C ALA A 104 3.76 0.13 -17.85
N ALA A 105 4.87 0.67 -18.35
CA ALA A 105 5.97 -0.13 -18.86
C ALA A 105 6.61 -0.98 -17.75
N ALA A 106 6.83 -0.41 -16.56
CA ALA A 106 7.39 -1.13 -15.42
C ALA A 106 6.48 -2.28 -14.97
N PHE A 107 5.17 -2.04 -14.84
CA PHE A 107 4.22 -3.09 -14.48
C PHE A 107 4.11 -4.17 -15.55
N GLN A 108 4.06 -3.80 -16.84
CA GLN A 108 3.99 -4.77 -17.94
C GLN A 108 5.24 -5.65 -18.05
N GLY A 109 6.42 -5.10 -17.76
CA GLY A 109 7.66 -5.88 -17.68
C GLY A 109 7.65 -6.87 -16.51
N GLY A 110 7.05 -6.47 -15.39
CA GLY A 110 6.98 -7.28 -14.18
C GLY A 110 8.34 -7.46 -13.50
N VAL A 111 8.45 -8.50 -12.67
CA VAL A 111 9.65 -8.77 -11.86
C VAL A 111 10.41 -9.98 -12.39
N GLY A 112 11.73 -9.86 -12.53
CA GLY A 112 12.62 -10.93 -12.97
C GLY A 112 13.93 -10.42 -13.58
N ASP A 113 14.70 -11.32 -14.17
CA ASP A 113 16.03 -11.01 -14.75
C ASP A 113 15.96 -10.68 -16.26
N GLY A 114 14.76 -10.59 -16.82
CA GLY A 114 14.52 -10.40 -18.25
C GLY A 114 14.62 -8.92 -18.71
N PRO A 115 14.74 -8.68 -20.02
CA PRO A 115 14.73 -7.32 -20.57
C PRO A 115 13.43 -6.58 -20.23
N GLY A 116 13.56 -5.38 -19.66
CA GLY A 116 12.41 -4.54 -19.28
C GLY A 116 11.72 -4.96 -17.97
N GLN A 117 12.22 -5.99 -17.29
CA GLN A 117 11.77 -6.37 -15.96
C GLN A 117 12.55 -5.60 -14.88
N VAL A 118 11.92 -5.38 -13.73
CA VAL A 118 12.62 -4.91 -12.52
C VAL A 118 13.14 -6.11 -11.74
N LEU A 119 14.21 -5.93 -10.96
CA LEU A 119 14.88 -7.06 -10.30
C LEU A 119 14.08 -7.62 -9.13
N ASN A 120 13.27 -6.79 -8.47
CA ASN A 120 12.48 -7.17 -7.31
C ASN A 120 11.19 -6.34 -7.23
N TYR A 121 10.23 -6.81 -6.43
CA TYR A 121 8.95 -6.13 -6.23
C TYR A 121 9.12 -4.73 -5.64
N CYS A 122 10.15 -4.50 -4.82
CA CYS A 122 10.47 -3.20 -4.24
C CYS A 122 10.89 -2.14 -5.28
N GLU A 123 11.27 -2.55 -6.50
CA GLU A 123 11.61 -1.66 -7.62
C GLU A 123 10.40 -1.31 -8.51
N LEU A 124 9.23 -1.90 -8.26
CA LEU A 124 8.00 -1.48 -8.92
C LEU A 124 7.63 -0.05 -8.47
N PRO A 125 6.93 0.74 -9.31
CA PRO A 125 6.52 2.10 -8.95
C PRO A 125 5.78 2.16 -7.61
N TYR A 126 4.91 1.17 -7.36
CA TYR A 126 4.21 0.97 -6.11
C TYR A 126 3.65 -0.46 -6.06
N LEU A 127 3.48 -0.99 -4.86
CA LEU A 127 2.86 -2.30 -4.63
C LEU A 127 1.36 -2.21 -4.40
N TRP A 128 0.91 -1.07 -3.87
CA TRP A 128 -0.48 -0.80 -3.55
C TRP A 128 -0.89 0.61 -3.94
N GLN A 129 -2.18 0.79 -4.22
CA GLN A 129 -2.77 2.09 -4.50
C GLN A 129 -4.21 2.17 -3.98
N VAL A 130 -4.59 3.32 -3.47
CA VAL A 130 -5.97 3.74 -3.23
C VAL A 130 -6.33 4.77 -4.28
N GLN A 131 -7.23 4.40 -5.18
CA GLN A 131 -7.73 5.28 -6.22
C GLN A 131 -8.99 6.00 -5.74
N ARG A 132 -9.04 7.32 -5.95
CA ARG A 132 -10.24 8.13 -5.70
C ARG A 132 -10.93 8.50 -7.01
N GLY A 133 -12.26 8.40 -7.04
CA GLY A 133 -13.07 8.82 -8.18
C GLY A 133 -12.87 7.97 -9.44
N SER A 134 -12.87 8.62 -10.62
CA SER A 134 -12.79 7.97 -11.93
C SER A 134 -11.36 7.81 -12.47
N ALA A 135 -10.38 7.67 -11.57
CA ALA A 135 -8.98 7.48 -11.94
C ALA A 135 -8.83 6.33 -12.95
N ARG A 136 -7.96 6.53 -13.95
CA ARG A 136 -7.76 5.52 -14.99
C ARG A 136 -7.14 4.28 -14.37
N GLU A 137 -7.70 3.13 -14.71
CA GLU A 137 -7.13 1.86 -14.29
C GLU A 137 -5.74 1.68 -14.92
N GLN A 138 -4.72 1.59 -14.07
CA GLN A 138 -3.36 1.25 -14.49
C GLN A 138 -3.16 -0.28 -14.44
N PRO A 139 -2.37 -0.85 -15.38
CA PRO A 139 -2.06 -2.27 -15.36
C PRO A 139 -1.25 -2.63 -14.12
N GLY A 140 -1.52 -3.79 -13.53
CA GLY A 140 -0.66 -4.40 -12.51
C GLY A 140 0.38 -5.33 -13.13
N VAL A 141 1.23 -5.90 -12.29
CA VAL A 141 2.16 -6.97 -12.66
C VAL A 141 1.38 -8.16 -13.23
N PRO A 142 1.84 -8.76 -14.34
CA PRO A 142 1.23 -9.96 -14.89
C PRO A 142 1.12 -11.09 -13.85
N PRO A 143 0.03 -11.87 -13.86
CA PRO A 143 -0.09 -13.03 -12.99
C PRO A 143 1.06 -14.03 -13.17
N THR A 144 1.58 -14.56 -12.06
CA THR A 144 2.65 -15.56 -12.08
C THR A 144 2.09 -16.97 -11.92
N SER A 145 2.87 -17.97 -12.33
CA SER A 145 2.61 -19.38 -12.00
C SER A 145 3.54 -19.90 -10.90
N ASP A 146 4.49 -19.07 -10.45
CA ASP A 146 5.52 -19.43 -9.48
C ASP A 146 5.10 -19.00 -8.07
N TRP A 147 4.95 -19.99 -7.18
CA TRP A 147 4.62 -19.77 -5.77
C TRP A 147 5.67 -18.93 -5.04
N SER A 148 6.96 -19.07 -5.37
CA SER A 148 8.02 -18.30 -4.75
C SER A 148 7.96 -16.83 -5.16
N GLN A 149 7.56 -16.54 -6.39
CA GLN A 149 7.33 -15.16 -6.83
C GLN A 149 6.11 -14.54 -6.14
N LEU A 150 5.03 -15.30 -5.95
CA LEU A 150 3.87 -14.83 -5.18
C LEU A 150 4.24 -14.55 -3.72
N GLU A 151 4.98 -15.46 -3.08
CA GLU A 151 5.41 -15.31 -1.68
C GLU A 151 6.27 -14.06 -1.49
N GLN A 152 7.23 -13.82 -2.41
CA GLN A 152 8.06 -12.61 -2.41
C GLN A 152 7.22 -11.34 -2.61
N ALA A 153 6.25 -11.35 -3.52
CA ALA A 153 5.37 -10.20 -3.75
C ALA A 153 4.56 -9.86 -2.50
N LEU A 154 3.99 -10.89 -1.86
CA LEU A 154 3.23 -10.73 -0.61
C LEU A 154 4.14 -10.25 0.52
N GLN A 155 5.34 -10.81 0.66
CA GLN A 155 6.30 -10.34 1.66
C GLN A 155 6.61 -8.85 1.46
N SER A 156 7.02 -8.45 0.25
CA SER A 156 7.34 -7.04 -0.04
C SER A 156 6.15 -6.12 0.18
N LEU A 157 4.94 -6.57 -0.18
CA LEU A 157 3.71 -5.84 0.10
C LEU A 157 3.56 -5.64 1.60
N LEU A 158 3.56 -6.72 2.39
CA LEU A 158 3.29 -6.72 3.81
C LEU A 158 4.33 -5.95 4.62
N GLU A 159 5.60 -6.01 4.22
CA GLU A 159 6.68 -5.20 4.83
C GLU A 159 6.37 -3.71 4.72
N LEU A 160 5.96 -3.25 3.53
CA LEU A 160 5.64 -1.84 3.30
C LEU A 160 4.27 -1.45 3.83
N TRP A 161 3.32 -2.39 3.81
CA TRP A 161 1.95 -2.19 4.25
C TRP A 161 1.93 -1.73 5.72
N VAL A 162 2.72 -2.40 6.57
CA VAL A 162 2.78 -2.11 8.00
C VAL A 162 3.15 -0.65 8.27
N ASP A 163 4.19 -0.17 7.62
CA ASP A 163 4.74 1.17 7.85
C ASP A 163 3.89 2.28 7.22
N GLN A 164 3.22 2.00 6.10
CA GLN A 164 2.60 3.03 5.27
C GLN A 164 1.10 3.21 5.52
N THR A 165 0.37 2.19 5.98
CA THR A 165 -1.07 2.32 6.25
C THR A 165 -1.38 3.21 7.44
N SER A 166 -0.49 3.29 8.44
CA SER A 166 -0.64 4.26 9.53
C SER A 166 -0.76 5.68 8.98
N LEU A 167 -0.03 6.03 7.91
CA LEU A 167 -0.12 7.35 7.29
C LEU A 167 -1.48 7.57 6.63
N LEU A 168 -2.06 6.54 6.01
CA LEU A 168 -3.41 6.59 5.46
C LEU A 168 -4.44 6.86 6.57
N TYR A 169 -4.32 6.21 7.72
CA TYR A 169 -5.21 6.40 8.86
C TYR A 169 -5.09 7.79 9.48
N GLU A 170 -3.87 8.25 9.76
CA GLU A 170 -3.63 9.57 10.36
C GLU A 170 -4.10 10.72 9.46
N ALA A 171 -3.96 10.54 8.14
CA ALA A 171 -4.44 11.52 7.18
C ALA A 171 -5.94 11.39 6.85
N GLY A 172 -6.64 10.42 7.46
CA GLY A 172 -8.07 10.17 7.23
C GLY A 172 -8.39 9.74 5.80
N TRP A 173 -7.44 9.09 5.10
CA TRP A 173 -7.62 8.70 3.71
C TRP A 173 -8.32 7.35 3.55
N CYS A 174 -8.21 6.48 4.54
CA CYS A 174 -8.90 5.21 4.69
C CYS A 174 -9.18 4.99 6.18
N ASP A 175 -10.30 4.35 6.53
CA ASP A 175 -10.59 3.96 7.92
C ASP A 175 -10.18 2.50 8.19
N GLU A 176 -10.12 1.68 7.14
CA GLU A 176 -9.69 0.30 7.18
C GLU A 176 -9.03 -0.05 5.84
N VAL A 177 -7.95 -0.84 5.89
CA VAL A 177 -7.31 -1.37 4.70
C VAL A 177 -7.16 -2.88 4.86
N ALA A 178 -8.02 -3.61 4.15
CA ALA A 178 -8.05 -5.07 4.16
C ALA A 178 -8.15 -5.62 2.73
N PHE A 179 -7.61 -6.80 2.52
CA PHE A 179 -7.81 -7.51 1.26
C PHE A 179 -7.93 -9.01 1.50
N ASP A 180 -8.67 -9.63 0.61
CA ASP A 180 -8.91 -11.05 0.60
C ASP A 180 -8.13 -11.71 -0.53
N VAL A 181 -7.59 -12.89 -0.22
CA VAL A 181 -7.01 -13.79 -1.21
C VAL A 181 -7.93 -15.00 -1.30
N THR A 182 -8.48 -15.24 -2.49
CA THR A 182 -9.51 -16.25 -2.74
C THR A 182 -9.09 -17.20 -3.84
N GLU A 183 -9.52 -18.45 -3.75
CA GLU A 183 -9.35 -19.44 -4.80
C GLU A 183 -10.57 -19.43 -5.74
N HIS A 184 -10.35 -19.27 -7.05
CA HIS A 184 -11.45 -19.19 -8.03
C HIS A 184 -12.37 -20.41 -8.07
N VAL A 185 -11.91 -21.57 -7.61
CA VAL A 185 -12.64 -22.84 -7.67
C VAL A 185 -13.62 -23.00 -6.49
N SER A 186 -13.43 -22.23 -5.42
CA SER A 186 -14.28 -22.29 -4.22
C SER A 186 -14.35 -20.90 -3.59
N GLU A 187 -15.43 -20.17 -3.90
CA GLU A 187 -15.72 -18.85 -3.32
C GLU A 187 -15.89 -18.90 -1.79
N ASP A 188 -16.09 -20.10 -1.23
CA ASP A 188 -16.21 -20.37 0.22
C ASP A 188 -14.86 -20.30 0.98
N ARG A 189 -13.77 -19.90 0.32
CA ARG A 189 -12.40 -19.97 0.85
C ARG A 189 -11.73 -18.62 0.78
N VAL A 190 -11.90 -17.86 1.85
CA VAL A 190 -11.37 -16.50 1.97
C VAL A 190 -10.25 -16.47 3.00
N LEU A 191 -9.04 -16.16 2.55
CA LEU A 191 -7.97 -15.72 3.43
C LEU A 191 -7.99 -14.20 3.48
N GLY A 192 -8.53 -13.66 4.57
CA GLY A 192 -8.57 -12.24 4.83
C GLY A 192 -7.26 -11.76 5.46
N LEU A 193 -6.80 -10.61 5.02
CA LEU A 193 -5.62 -9.96 5.56
C LEU A 193 -5.99 -8.54 5.98
N LEU A 194 -5.82 -8.27 7.27
CA LEU A 194 -6.19 -7.02 7.91
C LEU A 194 -4.97 -6.40 8.58
N GLN A 195 -4.84 -5.09 8.47
CA GLN A 195 -3.92 -4.33 9.30
C GLN A 195 -4.66 -3.30 10.15
N SER A 196 -4.47 -3.42 11.47
CA SER A 196 -4.88 -2.40 12.45
C SER A 196 -3.67 -1.54 12.82
N ALA A 197 -3.90 -0.25 13.06
CA ALA A 197 -2.84 0.66 13.50
C ALA A 197 -2.20 0.25 14.84
N ASP A 198 -3.00 -0.35 15.72
CA ASP A 198 -2.58 -0.71 17.09
C ASP A 198 -2.12 -2.18 17.21
N ASP A 199 -2.69 -3.07 16.38
CA ASP A 199 -2.50 -4.53 16.53
C ASP A 199 -1.54 -5.14 15.50
N GLY A 200 -0.98 -4.33 14.60
CA GLY A 200 -0.10 -4.80 13.54
C GLY A 200 -0.83 -5.63 12.48
N LEU A 201 -0.20 -6.72 12.04
CA LEU A 201 -0.71 -7.55 10.95
C LEU A 201 -1.54 -8.71 11.49
N THR A 202 -2.75 -8.89 10.99
CA THR A 202 -3.61 -10.03 11.34
C THR A 202 -4.11 -10.77 10.11
N LEU A 203 -3.94 -12.08 10.13
CA LEU A 203 -4.49 -13.01 9.16
C LEU A 203 -5.78 -13.63 9.68
N PHE A 204 -6.76 -13.76 8.78
CA PHE A 204 -8.01 -14.46 9.01
C PHE A 204 -8.16 -15.56 7.98
N LEU A 205 -8.43 -16.77 8.43
CA LEU A 205 -8.88 -17.85 7.57
C LEU A 205 -10.31 -18.19 7.95
N HIS A 206 -11.24 -17.80 7.09
CA HIS A 206 -12.64 -18.19 7.23
C HIS A 206 -12.77 -19.69 6.95
N ASP A 207 -13.36 -20.42 7.89
CA ASP A 207 -13.56 -21.85 7.79
C ASP A 207 -15.05 -22.19 7.90
N ASP A 208 -15.73 -22.12 6.76
CA ASP A 208 -17.17 -22.42 6.64
C ASP A 208 -17.47 -23.92 6.60
N ARG A 209 -16.45 -24.76 6.84
CA ARG A 209 -16.59 -26.22 6.90
C ARG A 209 -17.52 -26.64 8.04
N ALA A 210 -18.28 -27.71 7.77
CA ALA A 210 -19.09 -28.37 8.79
C ALA A 210 -18.21 -28.86 9.95
N ALA A 211 -18.78 -28.94 11.16
CA ALA A 211 -18.04 -29.26 12.40
C ALA A 211 -17.21 -30.55 12.35
N VAL A 212 -17.57 -31.50 11.48
CA VAL A 212 -16.91 -32.80 11.32
C VAL A 212 -15.67 -32.70 10.42
N ASP A 213 -15.59 -31.70 9.55
CA ASP A 213 -14.51 -31.50 8.57
C ASP A 213 -13.51 -30.43 9.02
N GLN A 214 -13.59 -30.03 10.29
CA GLN A 214 -12.72 -28.99 10.85
C GLN A 214 -11.33 -29.56 11.12
N PRO A 215 -10.28 -28.80 10.76
CA PRO A 215 -8.91 -29.23 11.02
C PRO A 215 -8.64 -29.32 12.52
N ASP A 216 -7.79 -30.28 12.89
CA ASP A 216 -7.31 -30.42 14.27
C ASP A 216 -6.63 -29.11 14.71
N PRO A 217 -6.96 -28.56 15.89
CA PRO A 217 -6.27 -27.40 16.43
C PRO A 217 -4.75 -27.52 16.46
N ASP A 218 -4.19 -28.69 16.76
CA ASP A 218 -2.74 -28.89 16.82
C ASP A 218 -2.10 -28.79 15.43
N ASP A 219 -2.81 -29.28 14.41
CA ASP A 219 -2.40 -29.13 13.01
C ASP A 219 -2.40 -27.66 12.58
N MET A 220 -3.40 -26.88 13.02
CA MET A 220 -3.49 -25.46 12.69
C MET A 220 -2.36 -24.66 13.35
N VAL A 221 -2.03 -24.98 14.60
CA VAL A 221 -0.87 -24.38 15.28
C VAL A 221 0.44 -24.71 14.58
N ALA A 222 0.63 -25.96 14.16
CA ALA A 222 1.81 -26.37 13.39
C ALA A 222 1.92 -25.65 12.03
N ARG A 223 0.80 -25.18 11.47
CA ARG A 223 0.75 -24.38 10.22
C ARG A 223 0.98 -22.88 10.44
N GLY A 224 1.00 -22.42 11.69
CA GLY A 224 1.25 -21.01 12.06
C GLY A 224 0.02 -20.25 12.54
N TRP A 225 -1.14 -20.89 12.63
CA TRP A 225 -2.33 -20.29 13.21
C TRP A 225 -2.24 -20.27 14.74
N GLN A 226 -2.78 -19.24 15.38
CA GLN A 226 -2.59 -19.05 16.82
C GLN A 226 -3.85 -19.34 17.61
N GLN A 227 -5.00 -18.91 17.10
CA GLN A 227 -6.26 -19.03 17.80
C GLN A 227 -7.42 -19.28 16.85
N ARG A 228 -8.46 -19.92 17.39
CA ARG A 228 -9.74 -20.06 16.72
C ARG A 228 -10.77 -19.15 17.36
N VAL A 229 -11.30 -18.22 16.56
CA VAL A 229 -12.35 -17.31 16.99
C VAL A 229 -13.70 -17.88 16.57
N GLN A 230 -14.39 -18.51 17.53
CA GLN A 230 -15.66 -19.20 17.30
C GLN A 230 -16.77 -18.27 16.78
N LEU A 231 -16.78 -17.01 17.21
CA LEU A 231 -17.80 -16.02 16.83
C LEU A 231 -17.84 -15.79 15.30
N PHE A 232 -16.67 -15.76 14.67
CA PHE A 232 -16.53 -15.52 13.22
C PHE A 232 -16.14 -16.77 12.45
N ARG A 233 -16.12 -17.94 13.11
CA ARG A 233 -15.69 -19.24 12.55
C ARG A 233 -14.36 -19.13 11.79
N ALA A 234 -13.41 -18.39 12.36
CA ALA A 234 -12.15 -18.10 11.72
C ALA A 234 -10.97 -18.58 12.55
N TRP A 235 -9.91 -18.98 11.85
CA TRP A 235 -8.58 -19.08 12.44
C TRP A 235 -7.87 -17.74 12.29
N VAL A 236 -7.12 -17.36 13.32
CA VAL A 236 -6.45 -16.07 13.40
C VAL A 236 -4.98 -16.27 13.75
N ALA A 237 -4.13 -15.51 13.07
CA ALA A 237 -2.73 -15.33 13.41
C ALA A 237 -2.42 -13.83 13.42
N SER A 238 -1.91 -13.33 14.54
CA SER A 238 -1.55 -11.93 14.71
C SER A 238 -0.05 -11.79 14.89
N PHE A 239 0.51 -10.76 14.28
CA PHE A 239 1.94 -10.51 14.28
C PHE A 239 2.21 -9.09 14.75
N ALA A 240 3.08 -8.97 15.75
CA ALA A 240 3.59 -7.67 16.16
C ALA A 240 4.33 -7.02 14.98
N PRO A 241 4.31 -5.67 14.86
CA PRO A 241 4.99 -4.97 13.77
C PRO A 241 6.48 -5.35 13.66
N GLY A 242 6.95 -5.60 12.43
CA GLY A 242 8.35 -5.88 12.14
C GLY A 242 8.57 -6.70 10.86
N PRO A 243 9.81 -6.78 10.34
CA PRO A 243 10.12 -7.49 9.10
C PRO A 243 9.81 -9.00 9.17
N ASP A 244 10.06 -9.62 10.33
CA ASP A 244 9.78 -11.06 10.53
C ASP A 244 8.27 -11.37 10.43
N ALA A 245 7.40 -10.40 10.72
CA ALA A 245 5.95 -10.56 10.63
C ALA A 245 5.50 -10.73 9.18
N ALA A 246 6.04 -9.91 8.27
CA ALA A 246 5.70 -9.96 6.85
C ALA A 246 6.11 -11.29 6.22
N VAL A 247 7.33 -11.76 6.53
CA VAL A 247 7.84 -13.06 6.08
C VAL A 247 6.95 -14.19 6.59
N ALA A 248 6.65 -14.22 7.90
CA ALA A 248 5.83 -15.27 8.50
C ALA A 248 4.41 -15.29 7.92
N ALA A 249 3.79 -14.11 7.76
CA ALA A 249 2.45 -13.99 7.23
C ALA A 249 2.36 -14.40 5.75
N ALA A 250 3.29 -13.95 4.90
CA ALA A 250 3.35 -14.37 3.50
C ALA A 250 3.51 -15.89 3.36
N GLY A 251 4.38 -16.49 4.19
CA GLY A 251 4.59 -17.93 4.22
C GLY A 251 3.36 -18.72 4.66
N ILE A 252 2.56 -18.20 5.61
CA ILE A 252 1.27 -18.79 6.01
C ILE A 252 0.27 -18.70 4.86
N VAL A 253 0.13 -17.53 4.23
CA VAL A 253 -0.79 -17.31 3.09
C VAL A 253 -0.54 -18.33 1.99
N VAL A 254 0.69 -18.43 1.49
CA VAL A 254 1.05 -19.32 0.38
C VAL A 254 0.89 -20.78 0.77
N ARG A 255 1.29 -21.16 1.99
CA ARG A 255 1.13 -22.53 2.48
C ARG A 255 -0.33 -22.94 2.57
N GLU A 256 -1.20 -22.08 3.08
CA GLU A 256 -2.63 -22.37 3.22
C GLU A 256 -3.34 -22.46 1.87
N LEU A 257 -3.01 -21.58 0.92
CA LEU A 257 -3.51 -21.69 -0.46
C LEU A 257 -3.18 -23.06 -1.06
N ARG A 258 -1.92 -23.51 -0.91
CA ARG A 258 -1.47 -24.82 -1.41
C ARG A 258 -2.13 -25.99 -0.68
N LEU A 259 -2.21 -25.94 0.65
CA LEU A 259 -2.85 -26.99 1.45
C LEU A 259 -4.35 -27.13 1.15
N ARG A 260 -4.99 -26.04 0.74
CA ARG A 260 -6.42 -26.03 0.39
C ARG A 260 -6.71 -26.42 -1.05
N GLY A 261 -5.68 -26.65 -1.88
CA GLY A 261 -5.83 -27.25 -3.20
C GLY A 261 -5.65 -26.28 -4.36
N ALA A 262 -5.15 -25.05 -4.12
CA ALA A 262 -4.73 -24.20 -5.22
C ALA A 262 -3.53 -24.85 -5.93
N ASP A 263 -3.75 -25.30 -7.16
CA ASP A 263 -2.71 -25.97 -7.96
C ASP A 263 -1.64 -24.99 -8.48
N SER A 264 -2.01 -23.71 -8.63
CA SER A 264 -1.13 -22.66 -9.16
C SER A 264 -1.56 -21.29 -8.63
N PRO A 265 -0.65 -20.31 -8.48
CA PRO A 265 -1.04 -18.92 -8.21
C PRO A 265 -2.04 -18.35 -9.24
N LEU A 266 -2.07 -18.89 -10.47
CA LEU A 266 -3.01 -18.49 -11.51
C LEU A 266 -4.49 -18.84 -11.19
N SER A 267 -4.74 -19.75 -10.25
CA SER A 267 -6.10 -20.08 -9.76
C SER A 267 -6.53 -19.22 -8.58
N VAL A 268 -5.67 -18.31 -8.14
CA VAL A 268 -5.91 -17.41 -7.01
C VAL A 268 -6.24 -16.01 -7.52
N SER A 269 -7.24 -15.40 -6.92
CA SER A 269 -7.63 -14.01 -7.13
C SER A 269 -7.43 -13.20 -5.87
N LEU A 270 -7.22 -11.90 -6.10
CA LEU A 270 -7.22 -10.91 -5.05
C LEU A 270 -8.53 -10.13 -5.10
N THR A 271 -9.27 -10.11 -4.00
CA THR A 271 -10.43 -9.25 -3.83
C THR A 271 -10.07 -8.19 -2.81
N ALA A 272 -9.88 -6.95 -3.25
CA ALA A 272 -9.68 -5.84 -2.31
C ALA A 272 -11.03 -5.48 -1.67
N LEU A 273 -11.10 -5.54 -0.34
CA LEU A 273 -12.24 -5.02 0.42
C LEU A 273 -12.04 -3.54 0.73
N SER A 274 -13.16 -2.89 1.00
CA SER A 274 -13.38 -1.45 0.88
C SER A 274 -12.33 -0.56 1.53
N SER A 275 -11.90 0.46 0.78
CA SER A 275 -11.63 1.77 1.40
C SER A 275 -12.96 2.53 1.49
N THR A 276 -13.26 3.10 2.65
CA THR A 276 -14.48 3.88 2.90
C THR A 276 -14.67 4.99 1.86
N GLY A 277 -15.92 5.37 1.58
CA GLY A 277 -16.23 6.56 0.77
C GLY A 277 -16.14 6.41 -0.75
N GLY A 278 -16.16 5.18 -1.29
CA GLY A 278 -16.14 4.93 -2.74
C GLY A 278 -14.74 4.93 -3.36
N ASN A 279 -13.71 4.96 -2.51
CA ASN A 279 -12.31 4.75 -2.90
C ASN A 279 -12.10 3.26 -3.24
N ARG A 280 -11.16 2.96 -4.15
CA ARG A 280 -10.83 1.57 -4.54
C ARG A 280 -9.38 1.27 -4.21
N LEU A 281 -9.16 0.35 -3.27
CA LEU A 281 -7.86 -0.26 -3.03
C LEU A 281 -7.52 -1.23 -4.17
N ARG A 282 -6.27 -1.19 -4.64
CA ARG A 282 -5.72 -2.12 -5.64
C ARG A 282 -4.30 -2.50 -5.26
N LEU A 283 -3.90 -3.72 -5.60
CA LEU A 283 -2.56 -4.26 -5.34
C LEU A 283 -1.81 -4.57 -6.65
N PRO A 284 -1.44 -3.55 -7.44
CA PRO A 284 -0.82 -3.76 -8.74
C PRO A 284 0.53 -4.46 -8.66
N GLY A 285 1.20 -4.45 -7.50
CA GLY A 285 2.46 -5.19 -7.32
C GLY A 285 2.30 -6.68 -7.05
N ILE A 286 1.06 -7.17 -6.87
CA ILE A 286 0.79 -8.57 -6.59
C ILE A 286 0.49 -9.30 -7.91
N PRO A 287 1.23 -10.38 -8.24
CA PRO A 287 1.08 -11.12 -9.50
C PRO A 287 -0.10 -12.11 -9.43
N LEU A 288 -1.28 -11.61 -9.04
CA LEU A 288 -2.54 -12.34 -8.99
C LEU A 288 -3.57 -11.68 -9.91
N LYS A 289 -4.64 -12.41 -10.21
CA LYS A 289 -5.77 -11.84 -10.95
C LYS A 289 -6.57 -10.92 -10.01
N SER A 290 -6.86 -9.71 -10.47
CA SER A 290 -7.72 -8.72 -9.81
C SER A 290 -9.14 -8.72 -10.35
#